data_AF-A0A2D6EWS2-F1
#
_entry.id   AF-A0A2D6EWS2-F1
#
_cell.length_a   1.000
_cell.length_b   1.000
_cell.length_c   1.000
_cell.angle_alpha   90.00
_cell.angle_beta   90.00
_cell.angle_gamma   90.00
#
_symmetry.space_group_name_H-M   'P 1'
#
loop_
_entity.id
_entity.type
_entity.pdbx_description
1 polymer ?
#
loop_
_entity_poly.entity_id
_entity_poly.type
_entity_poly.pdbx_seq_one_letter_code
_entity_poly.pdbx_strand_id
1 'polypeptide(L)'
;MRWGAFVLLFVLASSVVAATCDERPTLHKRVSCRQETPSPELVPEACMVPGKQDACVDLYRRSWQCYTMSGLTKNTCFREQARFTSVKNADDISKCDYLILLLRDLQERVEDAHDDGSITLEQAADLITSIAQIQRQVLRGEPASSIKSTISGFKQNYRGIMR
;
A
#
# COMPACT_ATOMS: atom_id res chain seq x y z
N MET A 1 -70.68 11.92 -8.31
CA MET A 1 -69.86 11.04 -7.44
C MET A 1 -68.62 10.65 -8.22
N ARG A 2 -67.48 11.26 -7.90
CA ARG A 2 -66.18 11.11 -8.58
C ARG A 2 -65.28 10.29 -7.68
N TRP A 3 -64.89 9.09 -8.08
CA TRP A 3 -63.84 8.30 -7.44
C TRP A 3 -62.58 8.41 -8.28
N GLY A 4 -61.61 9.20 -7.82
CA GLY A 4 -60.28 9.31 -8.42
C GLY A 4 -59.36 8.27 -7.78
N ALA A 5 -58.92 7.29 -8.57
CA ALA A 5 -57.91 6.33 -8.17
C ALA A 5 -56.53 7.02 -8.13
N PHE A 6 -55.98 7.19 -6.93
CA PHE A 6 -54.60 7.64 -6.74
C PHE A 6 -53.69 6.42 -6.87
N VAL A 7 -52.99 6.31 -8.00
CA VAL A 7 -51.91 5.35 -8.20
C VAL A 7 -50.65 5.90 -7.52
N LEU A 8 -50.33 5.37 -6.34
CA LEU A 8 -49.06 5.61 -5.65
C LEU A 8 -47.95 4.80 -6.34
N LEU A 9 -47.26 5.45 -7.28
CA LEU A 9 -46.00 4.97 -7.83
C LEU A 9 -44.90 5.13 -6.77
N PHE A 10 -44.61 4.04 -6.05
CA PHE A 10 -43.40 3.92 -5.25
C PHE A 10 -42.20 3.76 -6.19
N VAL A 11 -41.49 4.86 -6.45
CA VAL A 11 -40.17 4.83 -7.09
C VAL A 11 -39.17 4.37 -6.03
N LEU A 12 -38.81 3.09 -6.06
CA LEU A 12 -37.67 2.56 -5.32
C LEU A 12 -36.39 3.13 -5.95
N ALA A 13 -35.91 4.25 -5.39
CA ALA A 13 -34.58 4.75 -5.69
C ALA A 13 -33.56 3.80 -5.06
N SER A 14 -33.13 2.79 -5.83
CA SER A 14 -31.93 2.03 -5.50
C SER A 14 -30.73 2.97 -5.60
N SER A 15 -30.31 3.53 -4.47
CA SER A 15 -29.02 4.19 -4.36
C SER A 15 -27.95 3.13 -4.59
N VAL A 16 -27.39 3.10 -5.80
CA VAL A 16 -26.16 2.37 -6.09
C VAL A 16 -25.07 3.08 -5.28
N VAL A 17 -24.84 2.62 -4.05
CA VAL A 17 -23.67 3.04 -3.27
C VAL A 17 -22.47 2.59 -4.10
N ALA A 18 -21.73 3.54 -4.66
CA ALA A 18 -20.50 3.23 -5.38
C ALA A 18 -19.59 2.48 -4.40
N ALA A 19 -19.32 1.20 -4.69
CA ALA A 19 -18.51 0.35 -3.82
C ALA A 19 -17.17 1.04 -3.59
N THR A 20 -16.84 1.29 -2.32
CA THR A 20 -15.55 1.90 -1.96
C THR A 20 -14.41 0.97 -2.39
N CYS A 21 -13.20 1.50 -2.64
CA CYS A 21 -12.07 0.64 -3.01
C CYS A 21 -11.79 -0.44 -1.97
N ASP A 22 -12.17 -0.24 -0.71
CA ASP A 22 -11.97 -1.19 0.39
C ASP A 22 -12.91 -2.40 0.33
N GLU A 23 -14.05 -2.28 -0.36
CA GLU A 23 -15.01 -3.38 -0.56
C GLU A 23 -14.55 -4.38 -1.63
N ARG A 24 -13.45 -4.11 -2.34
CA ARG A 24 -12.96 -5.05 -3.37
C ARG A 24 -12.40 -6.32 -2.71
N PRO A 25 -12.74 -7.51 -3.26
CA PRO A 25 -12.51 -8.78 -2.57
C PRO A 25 -11.03 -9.19 -2.50
N THR A 26 -10.18 -8.70 -3.39
CA THR A 26 -8.75 -9.06 -3.44
C THR A 26 -7.86 -7.86 -3.21
N LEU A 27 -6.67 -8.10 -2.65
CA LEU A 27 -5.64 -7.07 -2.47
C LEU A 27 -5.33 -6.35 -3.78
N HIS A 28 -5.12 -7.11 -4.86
CA HIS A 28 -4.91 -6.56 -6.19
C HIS A 28 -6.03 -5.61 -6.63
N LYS A 29 -7.31 -6.02 -6.52
CA LYS A 29 -8.43 -5.16 -6.92
C LYS A 29 -8.54 -3.89 -6.07
N ARG A 30 -8.20 -3.95 -4.78
CA ARG A 30 -8.15 -2.75 -3.92
C ARG A 30 -7.03 -1.81 -4.37
N VAL A 31 -5.85 -2.35 -4.63
CA VAL A 31 -4.68 -1.60 -5.12
C VAL A 31 -5.00 -0.95 -6.46
N SER A 32 -5.50 -1.69 -7.46
CA SER A 32 -5.87 -1.15 -8.77
C SER A 32 -6.90 -0.03 -8.66
N CYS A 33 -7.94 -0.22 -7.83
CA CYS A 33 -8.96 0.80 -7.61
C CYS A 33 -8.37 2.11 -7.04
N ARG A 34 -7.43 2.01 -6.09
CA ARG A 34 -6.79 3.20 -5.48
C ARG A 34 -5.82 3.91 -6.42
N GLN A 35 -5.26 3.22 -7.40
CA GLN A 35 -4.47 3.85 -8.47
C GLN A 35 -5.36 4.69 -9.39
N GLU A 36 -6.55 4.20 -9.72
CA GLU A 36 -7.52 4.94 -10.55
C GLU A 36 -8.21 6.09 -9.79
N THR A 37 -8.41 5.92 -8.48
CA THR A 37 -9.13 6.89 -7.62
C THR A 37 -8.33 7.19 -6.33
N PRO A 38 -7.24 7.97 -6.43
CA PRO A 38 -6.42 8.28 -5.27
C PRO A 38 -7.24 9.08 -4.24
N SER A 39 -7.29 8.57 -3.01
CA SER A 39 -7.92 9.25 -1.88
C SER A 39 -6.91 9.45 -0.75
N PRO A 40 -6.66 10.69 -0.31
CA PRO A 40 -5.67 11.01 0.72
C PRO A 40 -6.10 10.56 2.13
N GLU A 41 -7.37 10.25 2.35
CA GLU A 41 -7.91 9.86 3.66
C GLU A 41 -7.77 8.36 3.95
N LEU A 42 -7.36 7.56 2.97
CA LEU A 42 -7.30 6.11 3.11
C LEU A 42 -6.03 5.64 3.81
N VAL A 43 -6.22 4.75 4.79
CA VAL A 43 -5.12 4.00 5.42
C VAL A 43 -4.37 3.23 4.33
N PRO A 44 -3.03 3.34 4.27
CA PRO A 44 -2.23 2.59 3.31
C PRO A 44 -2.53 1.09 3.42
N GLU A 45 -2.68 0.43 2.27
CA GLU A 45 -3.09 -0.97 2.21
C GLU A 45 -2.15 -1.89 3.03
N ALA A 46 -0.85 -1.56 3.05
CA ALA A 46 0.16 -2.22 3.85
C ALA A 46 -0.11 -2.12 5.37
N CYS A 47 -0.63 -0.99 5.83
CA CYS A 47 -0.90 -0.71 7.24
C CYS A 47 -2.24 -1.29 7.74
N MET A 48 -3.06 -1.89 6.87
CA MET A 48 -4.30 -2.58 7.26
C MET A 48 -4.02 -3.95 7.91
N VAL A 49 -3.24 -3.94 9.00
CA VAL A 49 -2.88 -5.10 9.82
C VAL A 49 -3.44 -4.90 11.22
N PRO A 50 -4.28 -5.83 11.73
CA PRO A 50 -4.86 -5.73 13.07
C PRO A 50 -3.79 -5.51 14.15
N GLY A 51 -4.01 -4.51 15.01
CA GLY A 51 -3.09 -4.18 16.12
C GLY A 51 -1.77 -3.51 15.72
N LYS A 52 -1.54 -3.23 14.43
CA LYS A 52 -0.31 -2.58 13.92
C LYS A 52 -0.58 -1.33 13.08
N GLN A 53 -1.84 -1.03 12.79
CA GLN A 53 -2.23 0.07 11.92
C GLN A 53 -1.67 1.41 12.37
N ASP A 54 -1.90 1.82 13.62
CA ASP A 54 -1.48 3.13 14.12
C ASP A 54 0.04 3.29 14.06
N ALA A 55 0.80 2.28 14.50
CA ALA A 55 2.26 2.29 14.45
C ALA A 55 2.79 2.42 13.01
N CYS A 56 2.16 1.72 12.06
CA CYS A 56 2.51 1.80 10.64
C CYS A 56 2.19 3.17 10.03
N VAL A 57 1.00 3.70 10.32
CA VAL A 57 0.60 5.05 9.86
C VAL A 57 1.51 6.12 10.47
N ASP A 58 1.86 5.99 11.75
CA ASP A 58 2.78 6.90 12.43
C ASP A 58 4.20 6.83 11.85
N LEU A 59 4.68 5.65 11.48
CA LEU A 59 5.94 5.47 10.77
C LEU A 59 5.93 6.23 9.44
N TYR A 60 4.88 6.11 8.63
CA TYR A 60 4.77 6.84 7.36
C TYR A 60 4.66 8.34 7.57
N ARG A 61 3.84 8.76 8.54
CA ARG A 61 3.66 10.17 8.89
C ARG A 61 4.96 10.82 9.32
N ARG A 62 5.77 10.19 10.16
CA ARG A 62 7.06 10.78 10.60
C ARG A 62 8.13 10.75 9.51
N SER A 63 8.05 9.79 8.58
CA SER A 63 9.00 9.67 7.47
C SER A 63 8.62 10.44 6.22
N TRP A 64 7.48 11.14 6.18
CA TRP A 64 6.96 11.79 4.98
C TRP A 64 8.00 12.69 4.29
N GLN A 65 8.74 13.47 5.08
CA GLN A 65 9.78 14.39 4.60
C GLN A 65 10.99 13.66 3.97
N CYS A 66 11.24 12.40 4.31
CA CYS A 66 12.32 11.64 3.71
C CYS A 66 12.04 11.35 2.23
N TYR A 67 10.76 11.30 1.82
CA TYR A 67 10.37 10.97 0.45
C TYR A 67 10.68 12.10 -0.55
N THR A 68 10.84 13.34 -0.08
CA THR A 68 11.28 14.48 -0.92
C THR A 68 12.79 14.52 -1.16
N MET A 69 13.55 13.65 -0.48
CA MET A 69 15.00 13.55 -0.59
C MET A 69 15.41 12.48 -1.62
N SER A 70 16.69 12.46 -2.01
CA SER A 70 17.23 11.48 -2.94
C SER A 70 18.51 10.81 -2.42
N GLY A 71 18.84 9.66 -3.03
CA GLY A 71 20.12 8.95 -2.83
C GLY A 71 20.46 8.65 -1.37
N LEU A 72 21.69 8.96 -0.98
CA LEU A 72 22.21 8.70 0.36
C LEU A 72 21.47 9.51 1.44
N THR A 73 21.05 10.73 1.15
CA THR A 73 20.35 11.60 2.11
C THR A 73 18.99 11.02 2.48
N LYS A 74 18.22 10.54 1.50
CA LYS A 74 16.95 9.82 1.73
C LYS A 74 17.17 8.59 2.60
N ASN A 75 18.18 7.79 2.27
CA ASN A 75 18.52 6.59 3.01
C ASN A 75 18.90 6.89 4.49
N THR A 76 19.70 7.93 4.73
CA THR A 76 20.03 8.38 6.09
C THR A 76 18.77 8.81 6.85
N CYS A 77 17.90 9.60 6.23
CA CYS A 77 16.63 10.01 6.82
C CYS A 77 15.77 8.80 7.22
N PHE A 78 15.61 7.80 6.35
CA PHE A 78 14.87 6.58 6.70
C PHE A 78 15.49 5.83 7.88
N ARG A 79 16.82 5.75 7.97
CA ARG A 79 17.49 5.11 9.10
C ARG A 79 17.22 5.85 10.40
N GLU A 80 17.25 7.18 10.39
CA GLU A 80 16.92 7.99 11.56
C GLU A 80 15.46 7.80 11.99
N GLN A 81 14.51 7.87 11.04
CA GLN A 81 13.09 7.71 11.33
C GLN A 81 12.75 6.30 11.85
N ALA A 82 13.44 5.27 11.37
CA ALA A 82 13.31 3.91 11.85
C ALA A 82 14.16 3.60 13.10
N ARG A 83 14.93 4.57 13.64
CA ARG A 83 15.91 4.36 14.72
C ARG A 83 16.93 3.25 14.40
N PHE A 84 17.18 3.03 13.11
CA PHE A 84 18.05 1.98 12.59
C PHE A 84 19.52 2.44 12.58
N THR A 85 20.27 2.03 13.60
CA THR A 85 21.70 2.34 13.70
C THR A 85 22.55 1.47 12.77
N SER A 86 22.46 0.14 12.91
CA SER A 86 23.13 -0.84 12.04
C SER A 86 22.44 -2.19 12.10
N VAL A 87 22.69 -3.07 11.12
CA VAL A 87 22.13 -4.44 11.11
C VAL A 87 22.50 -5.23 12.38
N LYS A 88 23.72 -5.03 12.91
CA LYS A 88 24.23 -5.75 14.07
C LYS A 88 23.66 -5.23 15.40
N ASN A 89 23.38 -3.93 15.48
CA ASN A 89 23.07 -3.27 16.75
C ASN A 89 21.61 -2.83 16.88
N ALA A 90 20.86 -2.77 15.77
CA ALA A 90 19.45 -2.40 15.82
C ALA A 90 18.61 -3.54 16.39
N ASP A 91 17.61 -3.18 17.18
CA ASP A 91 16.55 -4.09 17.59
C ASP A 91 15.68 -4.49 16.38
N ASP A 92 14.87 -5.52 16.56
CA ASP A 92 14.09 -6.08 15.46
C ASP A 92 12.97 -5.14 14.99
N ILE A 93 12.41 -4.29 15.86
CA ILE A 93 11.41 -3.30 15.48
C ILE A 93 12.06 -2.26 14.56
N SER A 94 13.23 -1.73 14.94
CA SER A 94 13.97 -0.77 14.11
C SER A 94 14.36 -1.35 12.74
N LYS A 95 14.70 -2.65 12.66
CA LYS A 95 14.93 -3.35 11.38
C LYS A 95 13.66 -3.44 10.54
N CYS A 96 12.55 -3.82 11.16
CA CYS A 96 11.25 -3.94 10.50
C CYS A 96 10.76 -2.59 9.97
N ASP A 97 10.81 -1.53 10.79
CA ASP A 97 10.45 -0.17 10.41
C ASP A 97 11.27 0.30 9.20
N TYR A 98 12.59 0.09 9.24
CA TYR A 98 13.46 0.46 8.14
C TYR A 98 13.14 -0.30 6.85
N LEU A 99 12.88 -1.61 6.93
CA LEU A 99 12.45 -2.41 5.79
C LEU A 99 11.10 -1.94 5.23
N ILE A 100 10.15 -1.58 6.08
CA ILE A 100 8.84 -1.04 5.68
C ILE A 100 9.02 0.26 4.89
N LEU A 101 9.90 1.17 5.34
CA LEU A 101 10.20 2.42 4.63
C LEU A 101 10.84 2.19 3.26
N LEU A 102 11.78 1.25 3.17
CA LEU A 102 12.40 0.86 1.90
C LEU A 102 11.40 0.25 0.92
N LEU A 103 10.45 -0.55 1.42
CA LEU A 103 9.39 -1.13 0.61
C LEU A 103 8.40 -0.07 0.12
N ARG A 104 8.09 0.95 0.94
CA ARG A 104 7.26 2.08 0.51
C ARG A 104 7.98 2.97 -0.51
N ASP A 105 9.28 3.21 -0.36
CA ASP A 105 10.08 3.92 -1.39
C ASP A 105 10.09 3.15 -2.71
N LEU A 106 10.16 1.82 -2.65
CA LEU A 106 10.06 0.99 -3.84
C LEU A 106 8.67 1.04 -4.48
N GLN A 107 7.60 1.17 -3.67
CA GLN A 107 6.25 1.36 -4.17
C GLN A 107 6.12 2.68 -4.95
N GLU A 108 6.67 3.78 -4.43
CA GLU A 108 6.66 5.08 -5.14
C GLU A 108 7.34 4.99 -6.51
N ARG A 109 8.45 4.26 -6.63
CA ARG A 109 9.11 4.04 -7.93
C ARG A 109 8.26 3.26 -8.93
N VAL A 110 7.42 2.35 -8.44
CA VAL A 110 6.49 1.59 -9.28
C VAL A 110 5.31 2.49 -9.69
N GLU A 111 4.83 3.34 -8.78
CA GLU A 111 3.81 4.37 -9.06
C GLU A 111 4.34 5.36 -10.11
N ASP A 112 5.56 5.89 -9.94
CA ASP A 112 6.22 6.79 -10.90
C ASP A 112 6.38 6.17 -12.29
N ALA A 113 6.80 4.90 -12.37
CA ALA A 113 6.94 4.17 -13.63
C ALA A 113 5.60 3.86 -14.31
N HIS A 114 4.51 3.84 -13.56
CA HIS A 114 3.18 3.77 -14.15
C HIS A 114 2.77 5.14 -14.69
N ASP A 115 2.98 6.19 -13.90
CA ASP A 115 2.63 7.57 -14.23
C ASP A 115 3.38 8.08 -15.47
N ASP A 116 4.64 7.66 -15.66
CA ASP A 116 5.43 7.98 -16.84
C ASP A 116 5.12 7.08 -18.07
N GLY A 117 4.27 6.07 -17.89
CA GLY A 117 3.85 5.12 -18.94
C GLY A 117 4.84 3.99 -19.23
N SER A 118 5.90 3.83 -18.44
CA SER A 118 6.88 2.74 -18.60
C SER A 118 6.30 1.36 -18.32
N ILE A 119 5.31 1.27 -17.43
CA ILE A 119 4.59 0.03 -17.11
C ILE A 119 3.07 0.22 -17.16
N THR A 120 2.35 -0.87 -17.45
CA THR A 120 0.88 -0.86 -17.45
C THR A 120 0.33 -0.79 -16.02
N LEU A 121 -0.92 -0.34 -15.90
CA LEU A 121 -1.64 -0.36 -14.62
C LEU A 121 -1.67 -1.76 -13.99
N GLU A 122 -1.83 -2.81 -14.80
CA GLU A 122 -1.83 -4.21 -14.35
C GLU A 122 -0.46 -4.60 -13.77
N GLN A 123 0.63 -4.27 -14.48
CA GLN A 123 1.99 -4.52 -14.01
C GLN A 123 2.29 -3.77 -12.70
N ALA A 124 1.87 -2.50 -12.61
CA ALA A 124 2.01 -1.70 -11.41
C ALA A 124 1.23 -2.32 -10.24
N ALA A 125 -0.03 -2.67 -10.45
CA ALA A 125 -0.89 -3.28 -9.42
C ALA A 125 -0.32 -4.61 -8.89
N ASP A 126 0.26 -5.45 -9.75
CA ASP A 126 0.93 -6.70 -9.33
C ASP A 126 2.16 -6.46 -8.46
N LEU A 127 3.01 -5.51 -8.85
CA LEU A 127 4.21 -5.14 -8.08
C LEU A 127 3.83 -4.52 -6.74
N ILE A 128 2.89 -3.58 -6.71
CA ILE A 128 2.42 -2.92 -5.49
C ILE A 128 1.73 -3.93 -4.57
N THR A 129 0.94 -4.86 -5.11
CA THR A 129 0.34 -5.96 -4.34
C THR A 129 1.41 -6.80 -3.64
N SER A 130 2.49 -7.14 -4.36
CA SER A 130 3.60 -7.92 -3.81
C SER A 130 4.34 -7.14 -2.71
N ILE A 131 4.57 -5.84 -2.92
CA ILE A 131 5.20 -4.96 -1.91
C ILE A 131 4.34 -4.88 -0.65
N ALA A 132 3.03 -4.63 -0.79
CA ALA A 132 2.09 -4.56 0.33
C ALA A 132 2.01 -5.90 1.08
N GLN A 133 2.09 -7.03 0.38
CA GLN A 133 2.15 -8.36 1.01
C GLN A 133 3.42 -8.54 1.85
N ILE A 134 4.59 -8.14 1.36
CA ILE A 134 5.85 -8.21 2.13
C ILE A 134 5.73 -7.32 3.37
N GLN A 135 5.24 -6.08 3.23
CA GLN A 135 5.06 -5.17 4.36
C GLN A 135 4.12 -5.77 5.42
N ARG A 136 3.02 -6.41 5.02
CA ARG A 136 2.12 -7.11 5.94
C ARG A 136 2.80 -8.27 6.67
N GLN A 137 3.62 -9.06 5.98
CA GLN A 137 4.38 -10.14 6.63
C GLN A 137 5.35 -9.57 7.67
N VAL A 138 6.04 -8.47 7.36
CA VAL A 138 6.93 -7.77 8.29
C VAL A 138 6.16 -7.25 9.51
N LEU A 139 5.03 -6.57 9.30
CA LEU A 139 4.19 -6.02 10.37
C LEU A 139 3.59 -7.09 11.29
N ARG A 140 3.25 -8.25 10.74
CA ARG A 140 2.75 -9.42 11.50
C ARG A 140 3.85 -10.16 12.26
N GLY A 141 5.12 -9.84 12.02
CA GLY A 141 6.24 -10.55 12.62
C GLY A 141 6.41 -11.97 12.07
N GLU A 142 6.09 -12.18 10.80
CA GLU A 142 6.31 -13.47 10.14
C GLU A 142 7.79 -13.89 10.19
N PRO A 143 8.09 -15.20 10.14
CA PRO A 143 9.48 -15.67 10.14
C PRO A 143 10.30 -15.07 9.00
N ALA A 144 11.55 -14.69 9.30
CA ALA A 144 12.44 -14.07 8.31
C ALA A 144 12.66 -14.95 7.05
N SER A 145 12.57 -16.28 7.17
CA SER A 145 12.62 -17.20 6.02
C SER A 145 11.44 -17.03 5.08
N SER A 146 10.23 -16.87 5.61
CA SER A 146 8.99 -16.61 4.86
C SER A 146 9.06 -15.27 4.11
N ILE A 147 9.49 -14.22 4.82
CA ILE A 147 9.69 -12.88 4.25
C ILE A 147 10.74 -12.94 3.12
N LYS A 148 11.88 -13.61 3.34
CA LYS A 148 12.94 -13.77 2.33
C LYS A 148 12.47 -14.50 1.08
N SER A 149 11.65 -15.54 1.24
CA SER A 149 11.07 -16.26 0.11
C SER A 149 10.17 -15.35 -0.73
N THR A 150 9.29 -14.58 -0.07
CA THR A 150 8.40 -13.61 -0.73
C THR A 150 9.19 -12.51 -1.45
N ILE A 151 10.23 -11.96 -0.82
CA ILE A 151 11.15 -10.98 -1.46
C ILE A 151 11.85 -11.57 -2.69
N SER A 152 12.24 -12.84 -2.65
CA SER A 152 12.89 -13.51 -3.79
C SER A 152 11.95 -13.59 -4.99
N GLY A 153 10.70 -14.00 -4.77
CA GLY A 153 9.67 -14.02 -5.81
C GLY A 153 9.40 -12.63 -6.38
N PHE A 154 9.24 -11.63 -5.51
CA PHE A 154 9.09 -10.23 -5.93
C PHE A 154 10.26 -9.75 -6.80
N LYS A 155 11.52 -10.02 -6.41
CA LYS A 155 12.70 -9.59 -7.17
C LYS A 155 12.74 -10.17 -8.59
N GLN A 156 12.28 -11.41 -8.77
CA GLN A 156 12.20 -12.03 -10.09
C GLN A 156 11.17 -11.31 -10.96
N ASN A 157 9.98 -11.04 -10.41
CA ASN A 157 8.91 -10.33 -11.13
C ASN A 157 9.32 -8.88 -11.46
N TYR A 158 9.83 -8.14 -10.47
CA TYR A 158 10.29 -6.75 -10.63
C TYR A 158 11.31 -6.61 -11.76
N ARG A 159 12.29 -7.51 -11.85
CA ARG A 159 13.30 -7.50 -12.94
C ARG A 159 12.74 -7.89 -14.31
N GLY A 160 11.60 -8.57 -14.36
CA GLY A 160 10.92 -8.88 -15.61
C GLY A 160 10.16 -7.68 -16.17
N ILE A 161 9.57 -6.88 -15.28
CA ILE A 161 8.73 -5.73 -15.61
C ILE A 161 9.55 -4.45 -15.80
N MET A 162 10.45 -4.15 -14.86
CA MET A 162 11.14 -2.84 -14.76
C MET A 162 12.49 -2.82 -15.52
N ARG A 163 12.53 -3.41 -16.71
CA ARG A 163 13.75 -3.51 -17.53
C ARG A 163 13.94 -2.36 -18.49
#